data_AF-A0A0H5R3U9-F1
#
_entry.id   AF-A0A0H5R3U9-F1
#
_cell.length_a   1.000
_cell.length_b   1.000
_cell.length_c   1.000
_cell.angle_alpha   90.00
_cell.angle_beta   90.00
_cell.angle_gamma   90.00
#
_symmetry.space_group_name_H-M   'P 1'
#
loop_
_entity.id
_entity.type
_entity.pdbx_description
1 polymer ?
#
loop_
_entity_poly.entity_id
_entity_poly.type
_entity_poly.pdbx_seq_one_letter_code
_entity_poly.pdbx_strand_id
1 'polypeptide(L)'
;TKFKTANIITERREYQMSHIVGSLFLLSLLPIAYSSIRYDAFVAQNTNDAPAALPINNQERFTEEWINSRYHDFLIQCFSIMVNNRRRMESDELKDTIGEGLYQHGIRVCNAVVGIANGVGDGLLRPPDAQNPIKEFMVTVASNNESFDDPKIVLVMASLFSHQTTASLPRFWSISGGQSTGSNQ
;
A
#
# COMPACT_ATOMS: atom_id res chain seq x y z
N THR A 1 -60.57 41.81 8.30
CA THR A 1 -61.02 41.48 9.68
C THR A 1 -60.31 40.23 10.13
N LYS A 2 -59.14 40.37 10.79
CA LYS A 2 -58.85 40.09 12.22
C LYS A 2 -58.91 38.60 12.64
N PHE A 3 -57.69 38.04 12.80
CA PHE A 3 -57.13 37.13 13.82
C PHE A 3 -57.97 36.00 14.49
N LYS A 4 -57.39 34.79 14.54
CA LYS A 4 -57.14 33.96 15.75
C LYS A 4 -56.40 32.66 15.36
N THR A 5 -55.14 32.45 15.73
CA THR A 5 -54.59 31.90 17.00
C THR A 5 -54.30 30.40 16.91
N ALA A 6 -53.07 30.07 17.31
CA ALA A 6 -52.39 28.78 17.32
C ALA A 6 -53.04 27.70 18.19
N ASN A 7 -52.66 26.44 17.92
CA ASN A 7 -52.53 25.43 18.98
C ASN A 7 -51.41 24.43 18.64
N ILE A 8 -50.40 24.44 19.52
CA ILE A 8 -49.32 23.46 19.62
C ILE A 8 -49.89 22.28 20.41
N ILE A 9 -49.79 21.07 19.89
CA ILE A 9 -50.07 19.85 20.66
C ILE A 9 -48.76 19.07 20.78
N THR A 10 -48.17 19.23 21.96
CA THR A 10 -47.12 18.39 22.50
C THR A 10 -47.78 17.15 23.10
N GLU A 11 -47.54 15.95 22.54
CA GLU A 11 -47.82 14.71 23.26
C GLU A 11 -46.51 14.06 23.74
N ARG A 12 -46.37 14.07 25.05
CA ARG A 12 -45.46 13.25 25.86
C ARG A 12 -46.26 12.01 26.25
N ARG A 13 -45.79 10.78 25.96
CA ARG A 13 -46.10 9.58 26.77
C ARG A 13 -44.92 8.62 26.82
N GLU A 14 -44.27 8.70 27.97
CA GLU A 14 -43.76 7.65 28.85
C GLU A 14 -43.69 6.20 28.35
N TYR A 15 -42.45 5.77 28.14
CA TYR A 15 -41.79 4.57 28.67
C TYR A 15 -42.66 3.48 29.34
N GLN A 16 -42.63 2.28 28.78
CA GLN A 16 -42.77 1.03 29.55
C GLN A 16 -41.72 0.01 29.14
N MET A 17 -41.15 -0.62 30.17
CA MET A 17 -40.00 -1.50 30.21
C MET A 17 -40.24 -2.82 29.49
N SER A 18 -39.23 -3.29 28.74
CA SER A 18 -39.03 -4.73 28.50
C SER A 18 -37.62 -5.09 28.95
N HIS A 19 -37.57 -5.75 30.11
CA HIS A 19 -36.35 -6.28 30.71
C HIS A 19 -36.03 -7.65 30.10
N ILE A 20 -34.81 -7.74 29.56
CA ILE A 20 -33.85 -8.85 29.71
C ILE A 20 -34.29 -10.25 29.22
N VAL A 21 -33.72 -10.66 28.09
CA VAL A 21 -32.87 -11.87 27.95
C VAL A 21 -31.83 -11.50 26.89
N GLY A 22 -30.61 -11.13 27.25
CA GLY A 22 -29.57 -12.11 27.56
C GLY A 22 -28.92 -12.61 26.27
N SER A 23 -27.97 -11.84 25.72
CA SER A 23 -26.97 -12.41 24.80
C SER A 23 -25.71 -11.55 24.81
N LEU A 24 -24.87 -11.79 25.81
CA LEU A 24 -23.44 -11.50 25.75
C LEU A 24 -22.83 -12.44 24.71
N PHE A 25 -22.81 -12.03 23.43
CA PHE A 25 -21.85 -12.61 22.49
C PHE A 25 -20.49 -11.98 22.77
N LEU A 26 -19.81 -12.59 23.73
CA LEU A 26 -18.39 -12.42 23.99
C LEU A 26 -17.61 -12.84 22.74
N LEU A 27 -16.79 -11.91 22.26
CA LEU A 27 -15.43 -12.14 21.76
C LEU A 27 -15.23 -13.42 20.94
N SER A 28 -15.63 -13.39 19.67
CA SER A 28 -14.78 -14.01 18.65
C SER A 28 -13.72 -12.98 18.22
N LEU A 29 -12.81 -12.64 19.16
CA LEU A 29 -11.43 -12.34 18.79
C LEU A 29 -10.90 -13.63 18.18
N LEU A 30 -11.15 -13.82 16.88
CA LEU A 30 -10.30 -14.70 16.12
C LEU A 30 -8.89 -14.14 16.33
N PRO A 31 -7.94 -14.92 16.89
CA PRO A 31 -6.57 -14.63 16.54
C PRO A 31 -6.56 -14.82 15.03
N ILE A 32 -6.55 -13.73 14.28
CA ILE A 32 -5.81 -13.73 13.04
C ILE A 32 -4.41 -14.00 13.54
N ALA A 33 -4.05 -15.28 13.63
CA ALA A 33 -2.69 -15.71 13.55
C ALA A 33 -2.26 -15.18 12.19
N TYR A 34 -1.86 -13.92 12.17
CA TYR A 34 -1.03 -13.37 11.14
C TYR A 34 0.15 -14.32 11.19
N SER A 35 0.20 -15.23 10.22
CA SER A 35 1.37 -16.06 10.04
C SER A 35 2.52 -15.07 10.07
N SER A 36 3.34 -15.14 11.12
CA SER A 36 4.61 -14.44 11.13
C SER A 36 5.22 -14.78 9.79
N ILE A 37 5.33 -13.79 8.92
CA ILE A 37 5.95 -13.95 7.61
C ILE A 37 7.32 -14.50 7.97
N ARG A 38 7.48 -15.82 7.80
CA ARG A 38 8.78 -16.45 7.91
C ARG A 38 9.50 -15.96 6.67
N TYR A 39 10.28 -14.89 6.88
CA TYR A 39 11.24 -14.35 5.93
C TYR A 39 12.16 -15.44 5.35
N ASP A 40 12.24 -16.60 6.00
CA ASP A 40 12.98 -17.78 5.60
C ASP A 40 12.49 -18.44 4.30
N ALA A 41 11.23 -18.22 3.88
CA ALA A 41 10.60 -19.05 2.84
C ALA A 41 10.90 -18.62 1.38
N PHE A 42 11.41 -17.41 1.12
CA PHE A 42 11.71 -16.96 -0.24
C PHE A 42 13.19 -17.13 -0.66
N VAL A 43 14.05 -17.56 0.27
CA VAL A 43 15.51 -17.73 0.02
C VAL A 43 15.85 -19.14 -0.48
N ALA A 44 14.91 -20.06 -0.50
CA ALA A 44 15.16 -21.44 -0.90
C ALA A 44 14.87 -21.70 -2.39
N GLN A 45 15.54 -20.98 -3.30
CA GLN A 45 15.70 -21.41 -4.69
C GLN A 45 16.89 -20.68 -5.35
N ASN A 46 18.11 -21.10 -4.99
CA ASN A 46 19.24 -21.42 -5.90
C ASN A 46 20.59 -21.44 -5.14
N THR A 47 21.06 -22.67 -4.89
CA THR A 47 22.46 -23.14 -4.84
C THR A 47 23.60 -22.23 -4.34
N ASN A 48 24.17 -22.65 -3.21
CA ASN A 48 25.60 -22.71 -2.83
C ASN A 48 26.32 -21.55 -2.12
N ASP A 49 25.70 -20.41 -1.85
CA ASP A 49 26.30 -19.42 -0.94
C ASP A 49 25.47 -19.31 0.32
N ALA A 50 26.07 -19.64 1.46
CA ALA A 50 25.46 -19.55 2.78
C ALA A 50 24.91 -18.12 2.99
N PRO A 51 23.63 -17.94 3.37
CA PRO A 51 23.13 -16.61 3.68
C PRO A 51 23.81 -16.16 4.97
N ALA A 52 24.69 -15.17 4.85
CA ALA A 52 25.15 -14.40 5.99
C ALA A 52 23.90 -13.90 6.72
N ALA A 53 23.67 -14.42 7.92
CA ALA A 53 22.55 -14.04 8.76
C ALA A 53 22.54 -12.51 8.87
N LEU A 54 21.43 -11.88 8.46
CA LEU A 54 21.25 -10.45 8.62
C LEU A 54 21.42 -10.07 10.10
N PRO A 55 22.08 -8.96 10.43
CA PRO A 55 22.30 -8.57 11.81
C PRO A 55 20.95 -8.29 12.48
N ILE A 56 20.73 -8.94 13.62
CA ILE A 56 19.48 -9.00 14.41
C ILE A 56 19.04 -7.61 14.98
N ASN A 57 19.76 -6.52 14.69
CA ASN A 57 19.53 -5.19 15.29
C ASN A 57 18.54 -4.29 14.52
N ASN A 58 18.27 -4.54 13.24
CA ASN A 58 17.48 -3.59 12.42
C ASN A 58 15.96 -3.83 12.46
N GLN A 59 15.51 -4.81 13.25
CA GLN A 59 14.12 -5.27 13.25
C GLN A 59 13.14 -4.31 13.97
N GLU A 60 13.64 -3.43 14.85
CA GLU A 60 12.82 -2.38 15.48
C GLU A 60 12.39 -1.27 14.50
N ARG A 61 13.16 -1.02 13.43
CA ARG A 61 12.84 0.05 12.46
C ARG A 61 11.68 -0.32 11.56
N PHE A 62 11.55 -1.60 11.20
CA PHE A 62 10.61 -2.07 10.17
C PHE A 62 9.32 -2.60 10.77
N THR A 63 8.66 -1.79 11.60
CA THR A 63 7.34 -2.12 12.14
C THR A 63 6.30 -2.19 11.03
N GLU A 64 5.17 -2.88 11.28
CA GLU A 64 4.05 -2.90 10.34
C GLU A 64 3.54 -1.48 10.02
N GLU A 65 3.54 -0.60 11.02
CA GLU A 65 3.19 0.81 10.86
C GLU A 65 4.16 1.51 9.89
N TRP A 66 5.46 1.32 10.06
CA TRP A 66 6.47 1.87 9.14
C TRP A 66 6.24 1.36 7.71
N ILE A 67 6.10 0.04 7.54
CA ILE A 67 5.93 -0.59 6.21
C ILE A 67 4.69 -0.05 5.50
N ASN A 68 3.56 0.04 6.20
CA ASN A 68 2.32 0.55 5.63
C ASN A 68 2.40 2.05 5.35
N SER A 69 3.05 2.82 6.21
CA SER A 69 3.30 4.25 6.01
C SER A 69 4.17 4.52 4.78
N ARG A 70 5.28 3.78 4.60
CA ARG A 70 6.13 3.90 3.41
C ARG A 70 5.43 3.46 2.12
N TYR A 71 4.56 2.45 2.20
CA TYR A 71 3.75 2.06 1.06
C TYR A 71 2.76 3.14 0.65
N HIS A 72 2.16 3.84 1.62
CA HIS A 72 1.32 5.01 1.33
C HIS A 72 2.12 6.13 0.64
N ASP A 73 3.31 6.45 1.16
CA ASP A 73 4.19 7.46 0.56
C ASP A 73 4.62 7.07 -0.85
N PHE A 74 4.87 5.78 -1.10
CA PHE A 74 5.13 5.23 -2.44
C PHE A 74 4.00 5.52 -3.43
N LEU A 75 2.74 5.36 -3.03
CA LEU A 75 1.60 5.68 -3.90
C LEU A 75 1.53 7.19 -4.20
N ILE A 76 1.77 8.04 -3.20
CA ILE A 76 1.85 9.50 -3.37
C ILE A 76 2.98 9.88 -4.33
N GLN A 77 4.14 9.24 -4.20
CA GLN A 77 5.28 9.49 -5.07
C GLN A 77 5.02 9.02 -6.50
N CYS A 78 4.36 7.87 -6.69
CA CYS A 78 3.91 7.42 -8.01
C CYS A 78 2.97 8.44 -8.66
N PHE A 79 2.01 8.96 -7.90
CA PHE A 79 1.13 10.04 -8.39
C PHE A 79 1.92 11.30 -8.76
N SER A 80 2.90 11.68 -7.93
CA SER A 80 3.79 12.82 -8.23
C SER A 80 4.58 12.64 -9.52
N ILE A 81 5.09 11.44 -9.78
CA ILE A 81 5.80 11.09 -11.02
C ILE A 81 4.84 11.12 -12.22
N MET A 82 3.63 10.59 -12.06
CA MET A 82 2.59 10.58 -13.09
C MET A 82 2.22 12.01 -13.52
N VAL A 83 2.09 12.94 -12.56
CA VAL A 83 1.78 14.35 -12.83
C VAL A 83 3.00 15.10 -13.36
N ASN A 84 4.20 14.78 -12.87
CA ASN A 84 5.44 15.46 -13.26
C ASN A 84 6.62 14.47 -13.30
N ASN A 85 6.95 14.02 -14.51
CA ASN A 85 8.02 13.06 -14.74
C ASN A 85 9.42 13.53 -14.28
N ARG A 86 9.63 14.85 -14.09
CA ARG A 86 10.91 15.38 -13.56
C ARG A 86 11.18 15.00 -12.10
N ARG A 87 10.21 14.42 -11.40
CA ARG A 87 10.36 13.92 -10.01
C ARG A 87 10.84 12.47 -9.96
N ARG A 88 11.03 11.83 -11.10
CA ARG A 88 11.50 10.46 -11.23
C ARG A 88 13.02 10.45 -11.32
N MET A 89 13.67 9.56 -10.57
CA MET A 89 15.10 9.27 -10.74
C MET A 89 15.33 8.57 -12.07
N GLU A 90 16.36 8.96 -12.82
CA GLU A 90 16.68 8.30 -14.08
C GLU A 90 17.20 6.87 -13.86
N SER A 91 17.08 6.01 -14.87
CA SER A 91 17.37 4.58 -14.71
C SER A 91 18.82 4.30 -14.33
N ASP A 92 19.77 5.02 -14.94
CA ASP A 92 21.20 4.87 -14.61
C ASP A 92 21.49 5.37 -13.19
N GLU A 93 20.89 6.50 -12.80
CA GLU A 93 21.00 7.05 -11.45
C GLU A 93 20.42 6.09 -10.39
N LEU A 94 19.31 5.41 -10.70
CA LEU A 94 18.74 4.35 -9.83
C LEU A 94 19.74 3.23 -9.64
N LYS A 95 20.28 2.69 -10.73
CA LYS A 95 21.26 1.61 -10.70
C LYS A 95 22.51 1.99 -9.92
N ASP A 96 23.01 3.21 -10.09
CA ASP A 96 24.14 3.72 -9.31
C ASP A 96 23.79 3.92 -7.83
N THR A 97 22.55 4.34 -7.54
CA THR A 97 22.07 4.62 -6.18
C THR A 97 21.92 3.35 -5.34
N ILE A 98 21.28 2.30 -5.87
CA ILE A 98 21.04 1.06 -5.11
C ILE A 98 21.97 -0.09 -5.49
N GLY A 99 22.82 0.09 -6.49
CA GLY A 99 23.68 -0.94 -7.04
C GLY A 99 22.94 -1.95 -7.94
N GLU A 100 23.71 -2.62 -8.79
CA GLU A 100 23.18 -3.55 -9.81
C GLU A 100 22.33 -4.68 -9.22
N GLY A 101 22.77 -5.27 -8.10
CA GLY A 101 22.07 -6.41 -7.50
C GLY A 101 20.65 -6.08 -7.07
N LEU A 102 20.48 -4.98 -6.33
CA LEU A 102 19.15 -4.51 -5.89
C LEU A 102 18.33 -3.99 -7.07
N TYR A 103 18.96 -3.33 -8.04
CA TYR A 103 18.28 -2.88 -9.25
C TYR A 103 17.64 -4.06 -10.02
N GLN A 104 18.40 -5.12 -10.29
CA GLN A 104 17.89 -6.32 -10.96
C GLN A 104 16.83 -7.05 -10.12
N HIS A 105 17.00 -7.09 -8.79
CA HIS A 105 15.98 -7.65 -7.91
C HIS A 105 14.67 -6.87 -7.98
N GLY A 106 14.73 -5.54 -7.96
CA GLY A 106 13.54 -4.70 -8.04
C GLY A 106 12.85 -4.77 -9.40
N ILE A 107 13.57 -4.97 -10.51
CA ILE A 107 12.96 -5.28 -11.81
C ILE A 107 12.12 -6.57 -11.71
N ARG A 108 12.65 -7.63 -11.09
CA ARG A 108 11.89 -8.88 -10.89
C ARG A 108 10.64 -8.66 -10.04
N VAL A 109 10.75 -7.87 -8.98
CA VAL A 109 9.60 -7.48 -8.14
C VAL A 109 8.55 -6.75 -8.99
N CYS A 110 8.95 -5.76 -9.79
CA CYS A 110 8.03 -5.02 -10.66
C CYS A 110 7.30 -5.95 -11.64
N ASN A 111 8.02 -6.89 -12.28
CA ASN A 111 7.43 -7.85 -13.20
C ASN A 111 6.43 -8.79 -12.50
N ALA A 112 6.74 -9.25 -11.29
CA ALA A 112 5.81 -10.07 -10.51
C ALA A 112 4.52 -9.29 -10.17
N VAL A 113 4.67 -8.04 -9.71
CA VAL A 113 3.54 -7.16 -9.41
C VAL A 113 2.67 -6.93 -10.65
N VAL A 114 3.27 -6.70 -11.82
CA VAL A 114 2.54 -6.57 -13.09
C VAL A 114 1.71 -7.82 -13.38
N GLY A 115 2.32 -9.01 -13.23
CA GLY A 115 1.61 -10.28 -13.43
C GLY A 115 0.40 -10.44 -12.50
N ILE A 116 0.55 -10.08 -11.23
CA ILE A 116 -0.53 -10.16 -10.24
C ILE A 116 -1.63 -9.12 -10.53
N ALA A 117 -1.25 -7.87 -10.75
CA ALA A 117 -2.18 -6.76 -10.97
C ALA A 117 -3.01 -6.93 -12.26
N ASN A 118 -2.44 -7.53 -13.31
CA ASN A 118 -3.15 -7.80 -14.56
C ASN A 118 -3.87 -9.16 -14.57
N GLY A 119 -3.37 -10.16 -13.85
CA GLY A 119 -3.93 -11.51 -13.87
C GLY A 119 -5.09 -11.71 -12.89
N VAL A 120 -5.03 -11.09 -11.72
CA VAL A 120 -6.03 -11.21 -10.64
C VAL A 120 -6.75 -9.89 -10.39
N GLY A 121 -6.12 -8.77 -10.74
CA GLY A 121 -6.63 -7.42 -10.49
C GLY A 121 -7.25 -6.73 -11.70
N ASP A 122 -7.74 -5.51 -11.47
CA ASP A 122 -8.24 -4.59 -12.49
C ASP A 122 -7.13 -3.71 -13.11
N GLY A 123 -5.88 -4.16 -13.02
CA GLY A 123 -4.68 -3.38 -13.37
C GLY A 123 -4.25 -2.38 -12.31
N LEU A 124 -4.73 -2.52 -11.06
CA LEU A 124 -4.41 -1.66 -9.91
C LEU A 124 -3.75 -2.44 -8.76
N LEU A 125 -3.05 -1.72 -7.89
CA LEU A 125 -2.33 -2.26 -6.73
C LEU A 125 -3.22 -2.43 -5.48
N ARG A 126 -4.48 -2.84 -5.66
CA ARG A 126 -5.42 -3.05 -4.55
C ARG A 126 -5.22 -4.37 -3.81
N PRO A 127 -4.99 -5.51 -4.47
CA PRO A 127 -4.84 -6.79 -3.78
C PRO A 127 -3.56 -6.82 -2.95
N PRO A 128 -3.57 -7.40 -1.72
CA PRO A 128 -2.38 -7.57 -0.90
C PRO A 128 -1.21 -8.24 -1.64
N ASP A 129 -1.50 -9.21 -2.50
CA ASP A 129 -0.50 -9.92 -3.30
C ASP A 129 0.28 -8.99 -4.25
N ALA A 130 -0.32 -7.88 -4.69
CA ALA A 130 0.37 -6.87 -5.49
C ALA A 130 1.13 -5.85 -4.61
N GLN A 131 0.73 -5.65 -3.35
CA GLN A 131 1.34 -4.68 -2.44
C GLN A 131 2.55 -5.25 -1.70
N ASN A 132 2.47 -6.50 -1.24
CA ASN A 132 3.48 -7.12 -0.38
C ASN A 132 4.86 -7.18 -1.05
N PRO A 133 5.01 -7.54 -2.34
CA PRO A 133 6.32 -7.52 -2.99
C PRO A 133 6.95 -6.12 -3.00
N ILE A 134 6.15 -5.07 -3.15
CA ILE A 134 6.63 -3.67 -3.11
C ILE A 134 7.10 -3.32 -1.69
N LYS A 135 6.31 -3.67 -0.68
CA LYS A 135 6.61 -3.47 0.74
C LYS A 135 7.92 -4.16 1.14
N GLU A 136 8.06 -5.43 0.78
CA GLU A 136 9.24 -6.25 1.05
C GLU A 136 10.49 -5.69 0.36
N PHE A 137 10.35 -5.20 -0.88
CA PHE A 137 11.46 -4.59 -1.58
C PHE A 137 11.92 -3.28 -0.92
N MET A 138 11.00 -2.43 -0.46
CA MET A 138 11.37 -1.22 0.29
C MET A 138 12.13 -1.53 1.58
N VAL A 139 11.70 -2.56 2.32
CA VAL A 139 12.43 -3.05 3.50
C VAL A 139 13.82 -3.55 3.11
N THR A 140 13.93 -4.28 2.00
CA THR A 140 15.21 -4.78 1.48
C THR A 140 16.16 -3.62 1.13
N VAL A 141 15.67 -2.60 0.41
CA VAL A 141 16.47 -1.40 0.09
C VAL A 141 16.93 -0.69 1.36
N ALA A 142 16.03 -0.49 2.31
CA ALA A 142 16.31 0.17 3.59
C ALA A 142 17.33 -0.61 4.44
N SER A 143 17.23 -1.95 4.45
CA SER A 143 18.14 -2.82 5.19
C SER A 143 19.54 -2.88 4.59
N ASN A 144 19.66 -2.73 3.27
CA ASN A 144 20.94 -2.74 2.56
C ASN A 144 21.60 -1.35 2.47
N ASN A 145 20.88 -0.28 2.82
CA ASN A 145 21.36 1.09 2.70
C ASN A 145 20.99 1.90 3.96
N GLU A 146 21.77 1.75 5.03
CA GLU A 146 21.52 2.43 6.32
C GLU A 146 21.54 3.96 6.22
N SER A 147 22.25 4.51 5.22
CA SER A 147 22.32 5.95 4.96
C SER A 147 21.08 6.51 4.27
N PHE A 148 20.15 5.66 3.82
CA PHE A 148 18.94 6.14 3.16
C PHE A 148 17.90 6.54 4.20
N ASP A 149 17.45 7.79 4.06
CA ASP A 149 16.23 8.23 4.71
C ASP A 149 15.00 7.62 4.02
N ASP A 150 13.89 7.65 4.75
CA ASP A 150 12.61 7.10 4.30
C ASP A 150 12.15 7.72 2.96
N PRO A 151 12.24 9.06 2.74
CA PRO A 151 11.91 9.65 1.44
C PRO A 151 12.73 9.10 0.27
N LYS A 152 14.03 8.86 0.46
CA LYS A 152 14.87 8.30 -0.62
C LYS A 152 14.50 6.87 -0.95
N ILE A 153 14.17 6.03 0.04
CA ILE A 153 13.68 4.65 -0.18
C ILE A 153 12.41 4.67 -1.03
N VAL A 154 11.47 5.54 -0.66
CA VAL A 154 10.20 5.73 -1.38
C VAL A 154 10.44 6.20 -2.82
N LEU A 155 11.33 7.19 -3.02
CA LEU A 155 11.68 7.72 -4.33
C LEU A 155 12.31 6.64 -5.23
N VAL A 156 13.23 5.84 -4.69
CA VAL A 156 13.87 4.73 -5.41
C VAL A 156 12.81 3.74 -5.87
N MET A 157 11.94 3.26 -4.97
CA MET A 157 10.92 2.29 -5.32
C MET A 157 9.95 2.85 -6.36
N ALA A 158 9.44 4.08 -6.17
CA ALA A 158 8.50 4.70 -7.10
C ALA A 158 9.12 4.95 -8.49
N SER A 159 10.39 5.36 -8.54
CA SER A 159 11.07 5.60 -9.81
C SER A 159 11.34 4.30 -10.56
N LEU A 160 11.81 3.27 -9.85
CA LEU A 160 11.99 1.94 -10.43
C LEU A 160 10.65 1.39 -10.95
N PHE A 161 9.60 1.46 -10.13
CA PHE A 161 8.27 1.00 -10.50
C PHE A 161 7.75 1.74 -11.74
N SER A 162 7.97 3.05 -11.85
CA SER A 162 7.61 3.83 -13.03
C SER A 162 8.32 3.35 -14.29
N HIS A 163 9.66 3.24 -14.26
CA HIS A 163 10.42 2.77 -15.42
C HIS A 163 9.96 1.39 -15.90
N GLN A 164 9.68 0.48 -14.96
CA GLN A 164 9.37 -0.90 -15.31
C GLN A 164 7.89 -1.14 -15.69
N THR A 165 6.96 -0.34 -15.18
CA THR A 165 5.53 -0.69 -15.26
C THR A 165 4.66 0.31 -16.02
N THR A 166 5.20 1.46 -16.46
CA THR A 166 4.40 2.50 -17.15
C THR A 166 3.62 1.93 -18.36
N ALA A 167 4.28 1.12 -19.20
CA ALA A 167 3.64 0.51 -20.36
C ALA A 167 2.73 -0.68 -20.01
N SER A 168 3.03 -1.39 -18.92
CA SER A 168 2.40 -2.67 -18.57
C SER A 168 1.24 -2.54 -17.59
N LEU A 169 1.13 -1.40 -16.88
CA LEU A 169 0.03 -1.05 -15.98
C LEU A 169 -0.64 0.28 -16.40
N PRO A 170 -1.13 0.40 -17.63
CA PRO A 170 -1.64 1.67 -18.15
C PRO A 170 -2.79 2.23 -17.31
N ARG A 171 -3.62 1.38 -16.69
CA ARG A 171 -4.72 1.81 -15.81
C ARG A 171 -4.21 2.45 -14.52
N PHE A 172 -3.16 1.90 -13.91
CA PHE A 172 -2.52 2.48 -12.73
C PHE A 172 -1.86 3.83 -13.07
N TRP A 173 -1.23 3.92 -14.24
CA TRP A 173 -0.51 5.13 -14.66
C TRP A 173 -1.35 6.17 -15.40
N SER A 174 -2.63 5.86 -15.66
CA SER A 174 -3.55 6.82 -16.24
C SER A 174 -4.06 7.75 -15.15
N ILE A 175 -3.92 9.06 -15.37
CA ILE A 175 -4.68 10.05 -14.64
C ILE A 175 -6.14 9.81 -15.04
N SER A 176 -6.89 9.04 -14.24
CA SER A 176 -8.34 8.97 -14.41
C SER A 176 -8.89 10.33 -14.03
N GLY A 177 -8.85 11.26 -14.98
CA GLY A 177 -9.62 12.48 -14.93
C GLY A 177 -11.07 12.05 -14.78
N GLY A 178 -11.67 12.36 -13.65
CA GLY A 178 -13.12 12.44 -13.55
C GLY A 178 -13.61 13.52 -14.49
N GLN A 179 -13.67 13.23 -15.79
CA GLN A 179 -14.54 13.95 -16.70
C GLN A 179 -15.95 13.42 -16.42
N SER A 180 -16.59 14.02 -15.42
CA SER A 180 -18.03 14.16 -15.45
C SER A 180 -18.35 15.08 -16.62
N THR A 181 -18.47 14.52 -17.83
CA THR A 181 -19.25 15.13 -18.90
C THR A 181 -20.72 14.95 -18.55
N GLY A 182 -21.16 15.70 -17.55
CA GLY A 182 -22.58 15.91 -17.29
C GLY A 182 -23.19 16.57 -18.52
N SER A 183 -23.88 15.75 -19.29
CA SER A 183 -24.66 16.08 -20.48
C SER A 183 -25.59 17.25 -20.19
N ASN A 184 -25.39 18.37 -20.90
CA ASN A 184 -26.43 19.36 -21.13
C ASN A 184 -26.90 19.19 -22.57
N GLN A 185 -27.93 18.36 -22.78
CA GLN A 185 -28.83 18.43 -23.93
C GLN A 185 -30.25 18.12 -23.46
#